data_AF-A0A3N8FUM6-F1
#
_entry.id   AF-A0A3N8FUM6-F1
#
_cell.length_a   1.000
_cell.length_b   1.000
_cell.length_c   1.000
_cell.angle_alpha   90.00
_cell.angle_beta   90.00
_cell.angle_gamma   90.00
#
_symmetry.space_group_name_H-M   'P 1'
#
loop_
_entity.id
_entity.type
_entity.pdbx_description
1 polymer ?
#
loop_
_entity_poly.entity_id
_entity_poly.type
_entity_poly.pdbx_seq_one_letter_code
_entity_poly.pdbx_strand_id
1 'polypeptide(L)'
;MNRTYRSIWNEALGTWVAASEHDSARGKPNKSAVVKAVATVALVAGATVGNVAHAQYSAGGFTTGSSGAVSATGTQAIAIGGGGGSTTTASGATSIAIGANATASGSYSQAFGQATTASGSSAIGIGSGAKALNTGATAVGNDSTASGSSSIAIGGGNSTGTGGAVAAGTNSIALGRFSNVNAATTSGIAIGSNATVTAAGTNGTALGSAATAAGSGASAIGNGATATGTNAIALGGTANYASSVAIGAGSVTGAAAPTGTGYLTGSAAPLSEVSVGSSTALRRITNVADGSAPQDAVTVAQLSTGMSTTTSAISSLSSSTSTGLSSANSSIGSLSTSTSTGLSSANSSISSLSTSTSTGINSLSTGLSSTNSSVASLSTSTSTGLSSANSSISSLSTSTSTGINSLSTGLSSTNSSVASLSTSTSTGLSSANSSISSLSPSQS
;
A
#
# COMPACT_ATOMS: atom_id res chain seq x y z
N MET A 1 54.38 33.53 -60.96
CA MET A 1 54.42 34.47 -62.10
C MET A 1 53.30 34.10 -63.05
N ASN A 2 52.26 34.92 -63.12
CA ASN A 2 51.23 34.81 -64.16
C ASN A 2 50.76 36.24 -64.44
N ARG A 3 51.25 36.85 -65.53
CA ARG A 3 50.84 38.20 -65.93
C ARG A 3 49.60 38.05 -66.82
N THR A 4 48.45 38.44 -66.31
CA THR A 4 47.18 38.42 -67.03
C THR A 4 47.19 39.53 -68.08
N TYR A 5 47.11 39.18 -69.37
CA TYR A 5 46.93 40.15 -70.46
C TYR A 5 45.50 40.01 -70.99
N ARG A 6 44.83 41.13 -71.29
CA ARG A 6 43.55 41.12 -72.02
C ARG A 6 43.80 41.54 -73.47
N SER A 7 43.27 40.77 -74.41
CA SER A 7 43.24 41.13 -75.83
C SER A 7 42.15 42.16 -76.06
N ILE A 8 42.50 43.29 -76.65
CA ILE A 8 41.55 44.34 -77.05
C ILE A 8 41.66 44.58 -78.56
N TRP A 9 40.53 44.91 -79.19
CA TRP A 9 40.46 45.23 -80.61
C TRP A 9 40.92 46.66 -80.83
N ASN A 10 41.90 46.88 -81.70
CA ASN A 10 42.36 48.22 -82.07
C ASN A 10 41.78 48.61 -83.43
N GLU A 11 40.79 49.50 -83.42
CA GLU A 11 40.07 49.94 -84.63
C GLU A 11 40.95 50.73 -85.60
N ALA A 12 42.02 51.39 -85.14
CA ALA A 12 42.91 52.14 -86.01
C ALA A 12 43.89 51.25 -86.79
N LEU A 13 44.13 50.02 -86.31
CA LEU A 13 45.05 49.05 -86.94
C LEU A 13 44.33 47.80 -87.47
N GLY A 14 43.04 47.63 -87.21
CA GLY A 14 42.22 46.50 -87.68
C GLY A 14 42.65 45.13 -87.15
N THR A 15 43.29 45.06 -85.98
CA THR A 15 43.80 43.80 -85.40
C THR A 15 43.65 43.75 -83.87
N TRP A 16 43.69 42.53 -83.31
CA TRP A 16 43.70 42.30 -81.85
C TRP A 16 45.12 42.45 -81.28
N VAL A 17 45.27 43.27 -80.24
CA VAL A 17 46.58 43.53 -79.61
C VAL A 17 46.51 43.25 -78.11
N ALA A 18 47.59 42.72 -77.54
CA ALA A 18 47.70 42.48 -76.10
C ALA A 18 48.20 43.75 -75.38
N ALA A 19 47.39 44.31 -74.48
CA ALA A 19 47.78 45.47 -73.68
C ALA A 19 48.15 45.07 -72.24
N SER A 20 49.24 45.64 -71.73
CA SER A 20 49.71 45.50 -70.34
C SER A 20 49.11 46.62 -69.48
N GLU A 21 48.45 46.30 -68.36
CA GLU A 21 47.74 47.26 -67.49
C GLU A 21 48.65 48.17 -66.62
N HIS A 22 49.91 48.43 -67.00
CA HIS A 22 50.87 49.08 -66.11
C HIS A 22 51.57 50.35 -66.63
N ASP A 23 50.92 51.17 -67.47
CA ASP A 23 51.43 52.51 -67.78
C ASP A 23 50.33 53.59 -67.81
N SER A 24 50.37 54.50 -66.84
CA SER A 24 49.62 55.75 -66.82
C SER A 24 50.38 56.82 -67.60
N ALA A 25 49.76 57.35 -68.67
CA ALA A 25 50.36 58.39 -69.50
C ALA A 25 50.53 59.72 -68.73
N ARG A 26 51.77 60.21 -68.71
CA ARG A 26 52.22 61.46 -68.08
C ARG A 26 52.45 62.51 -69.17
N GLY A 27 51.61 63.56 -69.23
CA GLY A 27 51.61 64.54 -70.31
C GLY A 27 51.41 66.01 -69.88
N LYS A 28 52.53 66.72 -69.72
CA LYS A 28 52.84 68.17 -69.83
C LYS A 28 52.08 69.24 -69.01
N PRO A 29 52.80 70.08 -68.24
CA PRO A 29 52.31 71.36 -67.71
C PRO A 29 52.63 72.51 -68.68
N ASN A 30 51.80 73.55 -68.74
CA ASN A 30 52.17 74.90 -69.17
C ASN A 30 51.02 75.90 -68.95
N LYS A 31 51.10 76.69 -67.87
CA LYS A 31 51.29 78.17 -67.89
C LYS A 31 50.88 78.81 -66.55
N SER A 32 51.87 79.51 -66.00
CA SER A 32 51.84 80.72 -65.15
C SER A 32 50.94 80.76 -63.92
N ALA A 33 51.60 80.73 -62.77
CA ALA A 33 51.07 81.24 -61.53
C ALA A 33 50.79 82.75 -61.62
N VAL A 34 49.89 83.17 -60.72
CA VAL A 34 49.64 84.55 -60.29
C VAL A 34 48.75 85.38 -61.24
N VAL A 35 47.46 85.51 -60.89
CA VAL A 35 46.79 86.79 -60.55
C VAL A 35 45.26 86.56 -60.42
N LYS A 36 44.78 86.69 -59.16
CA LYS A 36 43.46 87.20 -58.70
C LYS A 36 42.13 86.51 -59.08
N ALA A 37 41.48 85.91 -58.06
CA ALA A 37 40.10 86.20 -57.58
C ALA A 37 39.53 84.95 -56.84
N VAL A 38 39.76 84.83 -55.52
CA VAL A 38 38.73 85.04 -54.46
C VAL A 38 37.46 84.18 -54.62
N ALA A 39 37.44 83.08 -53.86
CA ALA A 39 36.33 82.47 -53.13
C ALA A 39 34.94 82.35 -53.78
N THR A 40 34.54 81.12 -54.13
CA THR A 40 33.16 80.61 -53.91
C THR A 40 33.12 79.07 -54.04
N VAL A 41 32.95 78.40 -52.90
CA VAL A 41 32.13 77.21 -52.58
C VAL A 41 31.88 76.11 -53.65
N ALA A 42 32.10 74.86 -53.20
CA ALA A 42 31.57 73.58 -53.69
C ALA A 42 32.18 72.94 -54.95
N LEU A 43 33.16 72.05 -54.76
CA LEU A 43 33.13 70.65 -55.27
C LEU A 43 34.42 69.91 -54.86
N VAL A 44 34.40 69.17 -53.75
CA VAL A 44 35.32 68.04 -53.58
C VAL A 44 34.49 66.83 -53.20
N ALA A 45 33.83 66.29 -54.22
CA ALA A 45 33.35 64.93 -54.24
C ALA A 45 34.23 64.14 -55.21
N GLY A 46 34.84 63.07 -54.70
CA GLY A 46 35.23 61.91 -55.50
C GLY A 46 36.66 61.86 -56.03
N ALA A 47 37.54 61.17 -55.29
CA ALA A 47 38.42 60.12 -55.85
C ALA A 47 39.14 59.35 -54.73
N THR A 48 38.69 58.11 -54.49
CA THR A 48 39.46 56.83 -54.30
C THR A 48 40.80 56.88 -53.52
N VAL A 49 41.15 55.99 -52.59
CA VAL A 49 41.04 54.52 -52.56
C VAL A 49 41.40 54.04 -51.13
N GLY A 50 40.66 53.06 -50.61
CA GLY A 50 41.04 52.31 -49.43
C GLY A 50 39.85 51.54 -48.87
N ASN A 51 39.98 50.22 -48.72
CA ASN A 51 39.08 49.39 -47.88
C ASN A 51 39.27 49.75 -46.39
N VAL A 52 39.10 51.02 -46.05
CA VAL A 52 38.66 51.41 -44.73
C VAL A 52 37.16 51.14 -44.71
N ALA A 53 36.68 50.51 -43.64
CA ALA A 53 35.28 50.52 -43.31
C ALA A 53 34.85 52.00 -43.19
N HIS A 54 34.43 52.58 -44.30
CA HIS A 54 33.73 53.85 -44.30
C HIS A 54 32.40 53.51 -43.64
N ALA A 55 32.28 53.78 -42.34
CA ALA A 55 30.99 54.21 -41.84
C ALA A 55 30.66 55.43 -42.69
N GLN A 56 29.83 55.25 -43.72
CA GLN A 56 29.24 56.36 -44.46
C GLN A 56 28.38 57.10 -43.44
N TYR A 57 29.02 58.01 -42.72
CA TYR A 57 28.36 59.10 -42.03
C TYR A 57 27.78 59.98 -43.13
N SER A 58 26.59 59.62 -43.61
CA SER A 58 25.67 60.64 -44.03
C SER A 58 25.25 61.31 -42.73
N ALA A 59 26.00 62.33 -42.32
CA ALA A 59 25.37 63.44 -41.62
C ALA A 59 24.20 63.79 -42.54
N GLY A 60 22.99 63.43 -42.14
CA GLY A 60 21.79 64.02 -42.70
C GLY A 60 21.83 65.50 -42.35
N GLY A 61 22.73 66.26 -42.97
CA GLY A 61 22.52 67.66 -43.19
C GLY A 61 21.15 67.75 -43.84
N PHE A 62 20.34 68.67 -43.33
CA PHE A 62 19.09 69.12 -43.93
C PHE A 62 19.13 68.94 -45.45
N THR A 63 18.57 67.85 -45.97
CA THR A 63 18.23 67.79 -47.39
C THR A 63 16.87 68.45 -47.46
N THR A 64 16.88 69.76 -47.66
CA THR A 64 15.70 70.53 -48.01
C THR A 64 15.12 69.92 -49.28
N GLY A 65 14.11 69.07 -49.13
CA GLY A 65 13.34 68.50 -50.24
C GLY A 65 13.02 67.01 -50.19
N SER A 66 13.51 66.24 -49.22
CA SER A 66 13.13 64.82 -49.05
C SER A 66 12.55 64.57 -47.67
N SER A 67 11.42 63.87 -47.59
CA SER A 67 10.59 63.64 -46.40
C SER A 67 11.22 62.74 -45.31
N GLY A 68 12.53 62.46 -45.37
CA GLY A 68 13.23 61.68 -44.35
C GLY A 68 14.32 62.49 -43.66
N ALA A 69 14.26 62.58 -42.33
CA ALA A 69 15.15 63.43 -41.52
C ALA A 69 15.95 62.62 -40.47
N VAL A 70 17.21 63.01 -40.24
CA VAL A 70 17.98 62.58 -39.06
C VAL A 70 17.81 63.66 -38.00
N SER A 71 17.23 63.31 -36.84
CA SER A 71 16.85 64.24 -35.77
C SER A 71 17.52 63.85 -34.45
N ALA A 72 18.72 64.36 -34.19
CA ALA A 72 19.41 64.25 -32.90
C ALA A 72 19.21 65.53 -32.07
N THR A 73 18.12 65.62 -31.31
CA THR A 73 17.78 66.82 -30.51
C THR A 73 18.16 66.71 -29.04
N GLY A 74 18.47 65.50 -28.55
CA GLY A 74 18.95 65.29 -27.19
C GLY A 74 20.38 65.77 -26.98
N THR A 75 20.71 66.22 -25.76
CA THR A 75 22.09 66.57 -25.41
C THR A 75 22.99 65.35 -25.54
N GLN A 76 24.09 65.44 -26.30
CA GLN A 76 25.00 64.32 -26.58
C GLN A 76 24.31 63.11 -27.25
N ALA A 77 23.22 63.34 -28.00
CA ALA A 77 22.52 62.28 -28.72
C ALA A 77 23.19 61.94 -30.06
N ILE A 78 23.03 60.69 -30.51
CA ILE A 78 23.55 60.18 -31.78
C ILE A 78 22.38 59.62 -32.59
N ALA A 79 22.16 60.13 -33.80
CA ALA A 79 21.19 59.59 -34.75
C ALA A 79 21.90 59.24 -36.07
N ILE A 80 21.72 58.01 -36.56
CA ILE A 80 22.39 57.48 -37.77
C ILE A 80 21.39 56.69 -38.62
N GLY A 81 21.38 56.91 -39.95
CA GLY A 81 20.65 56.05 -40.89
C GLY A 81 19.28 56.56 -41.36
N GLY A 82 19.02 57.86 -41.31
CA GLY A 82 17.88 58.50 -41.98
C GLY A 82 18.17 58.70 -43.48
N GLY A 83 17.18 58.45 -44.33
CA GLY A 83 17.24 58.58 -45.79
C GLY A 83 15.85 58.92 -46.35
N GLY A 84 15.71 59.16 -47.65
CA GLY A 84 14.47 59.68 -48.24
C GLY A 84 13.22 58.86 -47.87
N GLY A 85 12.29 59.49 -47.14
CA GLY A 85 11.05 58.88 -46.66
C GLY A 85 11.14 58.13 -45.31
N SER A 86 12.26 58.18 -44.59
CA SER A 86 12.40 57.58 -43.25
C SER A 86 13.11 58.52 -42.27
N THR A 87 12.69 58.51 -41.01
CA THR A 87 13.19 59.44 -39.98
C THR A 87 13.92 58.71 -38.87
N THR A 88 15.15 59.08 -38.55
CA THR A 88 15.86 58.54 -37.38
C THR A 88 15.89 59.59 -36.28
N THR A 89 15.33 59.28 -35.11
CA THR A 89 15.15 60.26 -34.01
C THR A 89 15.90 59.84 -32.76
N ALA A 90 16.82 60.68 -32.28
CA ALA A 90 17.46 60.56 -30.97
C ALA A 90 17.20 61.84 -30.16
N SER A 91 16.11 61.84 -29.39
CA SER A 91 15.66 63.04 -28.65
C SER A 91 15.95 62.98 -27.15
N GLY A 92 16.30 61.82 -26.61
CA GLY A 92 16.70 61.68 -25.21
C GLY A 92 18.13 62.17 -24.96
N ALA A 93 18.44 62.65 -23.76
CA ALA A 93 19.81 62.98 -23.37
C ALA A 93 20.71 61.74 -23.46
N THR A 94 21.89 61.85 -24.07
CA THR A 94 22.85 60.74 -24.32
C THR A 94 22.23 59.53 -25.03
N SER A 95 21.17 59.73 -25.82
CA SER A 95 20.48 58.66 -26.54
C SER A 95 21.17 58.30 -27.84
N ILE A 96 20.99 57.05 -28.30
CA ILE A 96 21.54 56.57 -29.58
C ILE A 96 20.41 55.94 -30.39
N ALA A 97 20.19 56.42 -31.61
CA ALA A 97 19.27 55.83 -32.58
C ALA A 97 20.01 55.49 -33.89
N ILE A 98 20.00 54.23 -34.29
CA ILE A 98 20.64 53.75 -35.52
C ILE A 98 19.63 52.95 -36.35
N GLY A 99 19.33 53.41 -37.55
CA GLY A 99 18.44 52.74 -38.51
C GLY A 99 17.27 53.61 -38.97
N ALA A 100 16.71 53.28 -40.14
CA ALA A 100 15.55 53.97 -40.69
C ALA A 100 14.33 53.82 -39.75
N ASN A 101 13.67 54.93 -39.39
CA ASN A 101 12.54 54.93 -38.44
C ASN A 101 12.91 54.52 -37.01
N ALA A 102 14.20 54.43 -36.67
CA ALA A 102 14.64 54.18 -35.31
C ALA A 102 14.38 55.42 -34.42
N THR A 103 13.83 55.20 -33.23
CA THR A 103 13.48 56.27 -32.28
C THR A 103 14.04 55.94 -30.90
N ALA A 104 14.95 56.77 -30.40
CA ALA A 104 15.47 56.74 -29.05
C ALA A 104 15.06 58.04 -28.33
N SER A 105 13.96 58.01 -27.57
CA SER A 105 13.39 59.21 -26.94
C SER A 105 13.61 59.30 -25.43
N GLY A 106 13.97 58.20 -24.76
CA GLY A 106 14.30 58.21 -23.34
C GLY A 106 15.74 58.68 -23.09
N SER A 107 16.00 59.28 -21.93
CA SER A 107 17.37 59.58 -21.49
C SER A 107 18.18 58.29 -21.39
N TYR A 108 19.43 58.27 -21.88
CA TYR A 108 20.30 57.10 -21.95
C TYR A 108 19.76 55.93 -22.79
N SER A 109 18.71 56.17 -23.60
CA SER A 109 18.08 55.11 -24.39
C SER A 109 18.86 54.79 -25.66
N GLN A 110 18.76 53.54 -26.12
CA GLN A 110 19.49 53.02 -27.25
C GLN A 110 18.54 52.25 -28.17
N ALA A 111 18.42 52.66 -29.43
CA ALA A 111 17.60 52.01 -30.45
C ALA A 111 18.48 51.63 -31.65
N PHE A 112 18.61 50.34 -31.93
CA PHE A 112 19.41 49.80 -33.03
C PHE A 112 18.55 48.90 -33.94
N GLY A 113 18.31 49.34 -35.18
CA GLY A 113 17.54 48.60 -36.19
C GLY A 113 16.45 49.45 -36.86
N GLN A 114 15.88 48.92 -37.94
CA GLN A 114 14.78 49.59 -38.63
C GLN A 114 13.53 49.60 -37.73
N ALA A 115 12.84 50.73 -37.64
CA ALA A 115 11.62 50.92 -36.83
C ALA A 115 11.77 50.55 -35.33
N THR A 116 12.99 50.46 -34.81
CA THR A 116 13.26 50.18 -33.40
C THR A 116 12.87 51.37 -32.54
N THR A 117 12.18 51.14 -31.43
CA THR A 117 11.73 52.20 -30.51
C THR A 117 12.27 51.93 -29.11
N ALA A 118 13.05 52.87 -28.57
CA ALA A 118 13.50 52.89 -27.18
C ALA A 118 13.00 54.20 -26.52
N SER A 119 11.84 54.15 -25.88
CA SER A 119 11.17 55.33 -25.33
C SER A 119 11.38 55.52 -23.83
N GLY A 120 11.67 54.45 -23.10
CA GLY A 120 11.96 54.52 -21.67
C GLY A 120 13.35 55.07 -21.35
N SER A 121 13.52 55.66 -20.17
CA SER A 121 14.85 56.01 -19.68
C SER A 121 15.70 54.75 -19.51
N SER A 122 16.95 54.78 -19.97
CA SER A 122 17.89 53.64 -20.00
C SER A 122 17.35 52.42 -20.76
N ALA A 123 16.38 52.61 -21.65
CA ALA A 123 15.80 51.52 -22.42
C ALA A 123 16.71 51.11 -23.60
N ILE A 124 16.74 49.83 -23.92
CA ILE A 124 17.56 49.26 -25.00
C ILE A 124 16.66 48.49 -25.96
N GLY A 125 16.55 48.94 -27.20
CA GLY A 125 15.91 48.25 -28.31
C GLY A 125 16.93 47.83 -29.34
N ILE A 126 16.97 46.55 -29.71
CA ILE A 126 17.86 46.00 -30.74
C ILE A 126 17.07 45.05 -31.65
N GLY A 127 17.06 45.29 -32.95
CA GLY A 127 16.35 44.49 -33.96
C GLY A 127 15.21 45.24 -34.63
N SER A 128 14.79 44.78 -35.81
CA SER A 128 13.78 45.46 -36.61
C SER A 128 12.41 45.44 -35.91
N GLY A 129 11.82 46.61 -35.67
CA GLY A 129 10.54 46.74 -34.97
C GLY A 129 10.58 46.43 -33.46
N ALA A 130 11.77 46.27 -32.86
CA ALA A 130 11.90 46.06 -31.41
C ALA A 130 11.43 47.29 -30.61
N LYS A 131 10.73 47.09 -29.49
CA LYS A 131 10.05 48.13 -28.70
C LYS A 131 10.39 48.02 -27.22
N ALA A 132 11.27 48.88 -26.73
CA ALA A 132 11.58 49.05 -25.31
C ALA A 132 10.91 50.34 -24.79
N LEU A 133 9.71 50.21 -24.23
CA LEU A 133 8.79 51.35 -24.07
C LEU A 133 8.86 52.04 -22.71
N ASN A 134 9.35 51.35 -21.68
CA ASN A 134 9.36 51.85 -20.29
C ASN A 134 10.78 51.87 -19.68
N THR A 135 10.93 52.54 -18.54
CA THR A 135 12.23 52.74 -17.87
C THR A 135 12.93 51.40 -17.62
N GLY A 136 14.20 51.30 -18.01
CA GLY A 136 15.02 50.10 -17.86
C GLY A 136 14.59 48.90 -18.71
N ALA A 137 13.64 49.08 -19.65
CA ALA A 137 13.18 48.01 -20.51
C ALA A 137 14.24 47.61 -21.55
N THR A 138 14.39 46.32 -21.81
CA THR A 138 15.32 45.79 -22.81
C THR A 138 14.56 44.89 -23.79
N ALA A 139 14.50 45.28 -25.06
CA ALA A 139 13.88 44.53 -26.15
C ALA A 139 14.95 44.14 -27.18
N VAL A 140 15.21 42.84 -27.36
CA VAL A 140 16.22 42.32 -28.30
C VAL A 140 15.60 41.26 -29.23
N GLY A 141 15.74 41.47 -30.54
CA GLY A 141 15.17 40.64 -31.60
C GLY A 141 14.02 41.35 -32.32
N ASN A 142 13.76 40.92 -33.55
CA ASN A 142 12.73 41.52 -34.39
C ASN A 142 11.36 41.51 -33.71
N ASP A 143 10.58 42.58 -33.78
CA ASP A 143 9.24 42.70 -33.19
C ASP A 143 9.15 42.43 -31.67
N SER A 144 10.28 42.27 -30.96
CA SER A 144 10.28 42.08 -29.51
C SER A 144 9.73 43.31 -28.80
N THR A 145 8.95 43.13 -27.74
CA THR A 145 8.28 44.22 -27.03
C THR A 145 8.48 44.08 -25.53
N ALA A 146 9.30 44.96 -24.96
CA ALA A 146 9.46 45.14 -23.52
C ALA A 146 8.68 46.39 -23.10
N SER A 147 7.44 46.20 -22.64
CA SER A 147 6.53 47.29 -22.25
C SER A 147 6.29 47.38 -20.75
N GLY A 148 6.85 46.49 -19.94
CA GLY A 148 6.90 46.68 -18.48
C GLY A 148 8.10 47.52 -18.05
N SER A 149 8.01 48.19 -16.89
CA SER A 149 9.19 48.82 -16.27
C SER A 149 10.20 47.75 -15.85
N SER A 150 11.49 47.98 -16.12
CA SER A 150 12.58 47.03 -15.89
C SER A 150 12.32 45.64 -16.49
N SER A 151 11.59 45.57 -17.60
CA SER A 151 11.25 44.31 -18.28
C SER A 151 12.30 43.92 -19.33
N ILE A 152 12.42 42.63 -19.61
CA ILE A 152 13.35 42.09 -20.59
C ILE A 152 12.57 41.21 -21.57
N ALA A 153 12.51 41.61 -22.84
CA ALA A 153 11.96 40.82 -23.93
C ALA A 153 13.08 40.46 -24.91
N ILE A 154 13.41 39.18 -25.03
CA ILE A 154 14.47 38.71 -25.94
C ILE A 154 13.90 37.57 -26.78
N GLY A 155 13.92 37.71 -28.10
CA GLY A 155 13.37 36.71 -29.01
C GLY A 155 12.64 37.39 -30.16
N GLY A 156 13.07 37.07 -31.38
CA GLY A 156 12.60 37.74 -32.59
C GLY A 156 11.38 37.09 -33.23
N GLY A 157 10.55 37.91 -33.85
CA GLY A 157 9.55 37.57 -34.84
C GLY A 157 10.09 37.63 -36.27
N ASN A 158 9.17 37.72 -37.22
CA ASN A 158 9.49 37.65 -38.64
C ASN A 158 9.69 39.04 -39.29
N SER A 159 9.85 40.11 -38.49
CA SER A 159 9.87 41.51 -38.96
C SER A 159 8.55 41.95 -39.63
N THR A 160 7.44 41.34 -39.21
CA THR A 160 6.08 41.64 -39.71
C THR A 160 5.18 42.21 -38.62
N GLY A 161 5.75 42.60 -37.47
CA GLY A 161 4.99 43.06 -36.30
C GLY A 161 4.44 41.94 -35.43
N THR A 162 4.80 40.68 -35.71
CA THR A 162 4.30 39.49 -34.99
C THR A 162 5.42 38.50 -34.73
N GLY A 163 5.35 37.74 -33.63
CA GLY A 163 6.31 36.68 -33.33
C GLY A 163 7.37 37.04 -32.28
N GLY A 164 7.55 38.32 -31.98
CA GLY A 164 8.48 38.76 -30.95
C GLY A 164 8.11 38.26 -29.54
N ALA A 165 9.10 38.21 -28.66
CA ALA A 165 8.89 38.09 -27.23
C ALA A 165 8.16 39.32 -26.70
N VAL A 166 7.24 39.15 -25.74
CA VAL A 166 6.45 40.23 -25.14
C VAL A 166 6.61 40.18 -23.61
N ALA A 167 7.33 41.14 -23.06
CA ALA A 167 7.49 41.33 -21.62
C ALA A 167 6.70 42.57 -21.19
N ALA A 168 5.39 42.42 -20.98
CA ALA A 168 4.51 43.55 -20.71
C ALA A 168 4.35 43.85 -19.21
N GLY A 169 4.55 42.86 -18.34
CA GLY A 169 4.49 43.03 -16.89
C GLY A 169 5.70 43.78 -16.31
N THR A 170 5.53 44.44 -15.18
CA THR A 170 6.64 45.11 -14.47
C THR A 170 7.63 44.08 -13.93
N ASN A 171 8.94 44.35 -14.04
CA ASN A 171 10.02 43.41 -13.68
C ASN A 171 9.92 42.04 -14.39
N SER A 172 9.26 41.97 -15.54
CA SER A 172 9.06 40.70 -16.25
C SER A 172 10.21 40.31 -17.16
N ILE A 173 10.33 39.02 -17.45
CA ILE A 173 11.29 38.45 -18.39
C ILE A 173 10.52 37.57 -19.38
N ALA A 174 10.60 37.88 -20.67
CA ALA A 174 10.11 37.05 -21.76
C ALA A 174 11.28 36.70 -22.69
N LEU A 175 11.62 35.41 -22.78
CA LEU A 175 12.74 34.91 -23.58
C LEU A 175 12.26 33.81 -24.54
N GLY A 176 12.29 34.08 -25.85
CA GLY A 176 11.89 33.15 -26.91
C GLY A 176 10.78 33.69 -27.80
N ARG A 177 10.66 33.11 -29.00
CA ARG A 177 9.63 33.50 -29.98
C ARG A 177 8.23 33.29 -29.40
N PHE A 178 7.35 34.28 -29.51
CA PHE A 178 6.01 34.27 -28.90
C PHE A 178 5.98 34.03 -27.37
N SER A 179 7.11 34.18 -26.66
CA SER A 179 7.06 34.21 -25.20
C SER A 179 6.26 35.44 -24.76
N ASN A 180 5.43 35.30 -23.74
CA ASN A 180 4.52 36.36 -23.31
C ASN A 180 4.39 36.42 -21.79
N VAL A 181 4.65 37.59 -21.22
CA VAL A 181 4.30 37.93 -19.85
C VAL A 181 3.28 39.06 -19.89
N ASN A 182 2.07 38.77 -19.40
CA ASN A 182 0.93 39.68 -19.48
C ASN A 182 1.16 41.00 -18.71
N ALA A 183 0.60 42.10 -19.21
CA ALA A 183 0.74 43.44 -18.63
C ALA A 183 0.22 43.58 -17.19
N ALA A 184 -0.78 42.77 -16.81
CA ALA A 184 -1.34 42.79 -15.45
C ALA A 184 -0.43 42.11 -14.41
N THR A 185 0.65 41.47 -14.85
CA THR A 185 1.55 40.71 -13.96
C THR A 185 2.74 41.54 -13.50
N THR A 186 3.25 41.19 -12.33
CA THR A 186 4.54 41.68 -11.82
C THR A 186 5.49 40.50 -11.62
N SER A 187 6.75 40.67 -11.98
CA SER A 187 7.82 39.68 -11.82
C SER A 187 7.54 38.33 -12.47
N GLY A 188 6.79 38.31 -13.58
CA GLY A 188 6.54 37.11 -14.36
C GLY A 188 7.75 36.73 -15.23
N ILE A 189 8.07 35.43 -15.31
CA ILE A 189 9.17 34.89 -16.09
C ILE A 189 8.61 33.88 -17.10
N ALA A 190 8.73 34.17 -18.39
CA ALA A 190 8.39 33.27 -19.49
C ALA A 190 9.64 32.98 -20.32
N ILE A 191 10.14 31.74 -20.31
CA ILE A 191 11.35 31.33 -21.03
C ILE A 191 11.01 30.11 -21.88
N GLY A 192 11.12 30.24 -23.19
CA GLY A 192 10.80 29.21 -24.18
C GLY A 192 9.88 29.75 -25.28
N SER A 193 9.86 29.08 -26.43
CA SER A 193 8.91 29.41 -27.50
C SER A 193 7.47 29.26 -26.98
N ASN A 194 6.62 30.26 -27.16
CA ASN A 194 5.23 30.23 -26.70
C ASN A 194 5.05 30.08 -25.17
N ALA A 195 6.11 30.24 -24.36
CA ALA A 195 5.98 30.25 -22.91
C ALA A 195 5.13 31.44 -22.46
N THR A 196 4.19 31.22 -21.56
CA THR A 196 3.19 32.24 -21.20
C THR A 196 3.03 32.36 -19.68
N VAL A 197 3.09 33.59 -19.19
CA VAL A 197 2.59 33.98 -17.87
C VAL A 197 1.32 34.81 -18.08
N THR A 198 0.18 34.29 -17.63
CA THR A 198 -1.13 34.91 -17.89
C THR A 198 -1.40 36.08 -16.94
N ALA A 199 -2.49 36.83 -17.14
CA ALA A 199 -2.84 37.98 -16.30
C ALA A 199 -2.94 37.68 -14.80
N ALA A 200 -3.35 36.47 -14.43
CA ALA A 200 -3.43 36.03 -13.03
C ALA A 200 -2.10 35.48 -12.49
N GLY A 201 -1.10 35.30 -13.35
CA GLY A 201 0.21 34.72 -13.06
C GLY A 201 1.22 35.67 -12.43
N THR A 202 0.82 36.54 -11.50
CA THR A 202 1.76 37.40 -10.76
C THR A 202 2.82 36.54 -10.07
N ASN A 203 4.10 36.90 -10.15
CA ASN A 203 5.24 36.06 -9.73
C ASN A 203 5.29 34.66 -10.38
N GLY A 204 4.60 34.47 -11.50
CA GLY A 204 4.54 33.19 -12.20
C GLY A 204 5.81 32.90 -12.99
N THR A 205 6.20 31.63 -13.03
CA THR A 205 7.36 31.15 -13.79
C THR A 205 6.92 30.10 -14.80
N ALA A 206 7.05 30.39 -16.09
CA ALA A 206 6.84 29.47 -17.20
C ALA A 206 8.18 29.19 -17.90
N LEU A 207 8.75 28.01 -17.70
CA LEU A 207 10.03 27.59 -18.28
C LEU A 207 9.85 26.37 -19.17
N GLY A 208 9.96 26.54 -20.47
CA GLY A 208 9.80 25.49 -21.47
C GLY A 208 8.92 25.93 -22.64
N SER A 209 9.06 25.27 -23.79
CA SER A 209 8.20 25.57 -24.94
C SER A 209 6.74 25.28 -24.58
N ALA A 210 5.85 26.24 -24.83
CA ALA A 210 4.43 26.20 -24.48
C ALA A 210 4.13 25.99 -22.97
N ALA A 211 5.09 26.24 -22.08
CA ALA A 211 4.83 26.24 -20.64
C ALA A 211 3.89 27.40 -20.28
N THR A 212 2.91 27.17 -19.40
CA THR A 212 1.91 28.16 -19.00
C THR A 212 1.80 28.27 -17.48
N ALA A 213 2.20 29.42 -16.92
CA ALA A 213 1.96 29.78 -15.53
C ALA A 213 0.76 30.74 -15.47
N ALA A 214 -0.39 30.22 -15.02
CA ALA A 214 -1.65 30.96 -15.01
C ALA A 214 -2.17 31.32 -13.61
N GLY A 215 -1.70 30.64 -12.56
CA GLY A 215 -1.99 31.00 -11.18
C GLY A 215 -0.97 31.97 -10.59
N SER A 216 -1.36 32.76 -9.59
CA SER A 216 -0.43 33.62 -8.85
C SER A 216 0.61 32.76 -8.13
N GLY A 217 1.90 33.09 -8.29
CA GLY A 217 3.03 32.30 -7.77
C GLY A 217 3.16 30.90 -8.39
N ALA A 218 2.47 30.62 -9.50
CA ALA A 218 2.52 29.31 -10.13
C ALA A 218 3.83 29.09 -10.90
N SER A 219 4.34 27.86 -10.88
CA SER A 219 5.56 27.47 -11.58
C SER A 219 5.27 26.32 -12.55
N ALA A 220 5.33 26.59 -13.85
CA ALA A 220 5.21 25.62 -14.92
C ALA A 220 6.57 25.40 -15.59
N ILE A 221 7.17 24.23 -15.38
CA ILE A 221 8.52 23.90 -15.84
C ILE A 221 8.45 22.64 -16.71
N GLY A 222 8.87 22.73 -17.97
CA GLY A 222 8.83 21.65 -18.97
C GLY A 222 7.98 22.00 -20.19
N ASN A 223 8.16 21.25 -21.27
CA ASN A 223 7.38 21.45 -22.49
C ASN A 223 5.88 21.17 -22.24
N GLY A 224 5.03 22.16 -22.53
CA GLY A 224 3.58 22.05 -22.30
C GLY A 224 3.14 22.00 -20.83
N ALA A 225 4.06 22.19 -19.87
CA ALA A 225 3.72 22.22 -18.45
C ALA A 225 2.71 23.33 -18.17
N THR A 226 1.68 23.05 -17.38
CA THR A 226 0.60 24.00 -17.12
C THR A 226 0.32 24.09 -15.62
N ALA A 227 0.54 25.25 -15.01
CA ALA A 227 0.25 25.49 -13.61
C ALA A 227 -0.81 26.61 -13.49
N THR A 228 -2.07 26.23 -13.27
CA THR A 228 -3.20 27.18 -13.21
C THR A 228 -3.66 27.51 -11.80
N GLY A 229 -3.36 26.65 -10.82
CA GLY A 229 -3.64 26.92 -9.41
C GLY A 229 -2.69 27.96 -8.81
N THR A 230 -3.17 28.74 -7.83
CA THR A 230 -2.32 29.63 -7.01
C THR A 230 -1.25 28.82 -6.29
N ASN A 231 0.01 29.25 -6.35
CA ASN A 231 1.17 28.53 -5.80
C ASN A 231 1.33 27.08 -6.32
N ALA A 232 0.70 26.72 -7.43
CA ALA A 232 0.81 25.38 -8.00
C ALA A 232 2.15 25.20 -8.71
N ILE A 233 2.69 23.97 -8.66
CA ILE A 233 3.96 23.62 -9.31
C ILE A 233 3.69 22.49 -10.30
N ALA A 234 3.90 22.74 -11.59
CA ALA A 234 3.85 21.72 -12.63
C ALA A 234 5.24 21.49 -13.22
N LEU A 235 5.86 20.35 -12.90
CA LEU A 235 7.10 19.89 -13.52
C LEU A 235 6.76 18.89 -14.65
N GLY A 236 6.49 19.41 -15.84
CA GLY A 236 6.11 18.67 -17.04
C GLY A 236 4.63 18.26 -17.10
N GLY A 237 3.89 18.40 -16.00
CA GLY A 237 2.48 18.01 -15.89
C GLY A 237 1.50 19.17 -15.95
N THR A 238 0.33 18.94 -15.36
CA THR A 238 -0.76 19.91 -15.22
C THR A 238 -1.17 20.02 -13.75
N ALA A 239 -0.87 21.16 -13.13
CA ALA A 239 -1.21 21.47 -11.74
C ALA A 239 -2.34 22.51 -11.69
N ASN A 240 -3.58 22.05 -11.48
CA ASN A 240 -4.77 22.90 -11.61
C ASN A 240 -5.27 23.52 -10.31
N TYR A 241 -4.82 23.00 -9.17
CA TYR A 241 -5.37 23.34 -7.87
C TYR A 241 -4.37 24.12 -7.02
N ALA A 242 -4.87 24.95 -6.11
CA ALA A 242 -4.03 25.76 -5.25
C ALA A 242 -3.05 24.89 -4.46
N SER A 243 -1.79 25.31 -4.38
CA SER A 243 -0.69 24.62 -3.70
C SER A 243 -0.42 23.17 -4.17
N SER A 244 -1.02 22.73 -5.28
CA SER A 244 -0.83 21.37 -5.79
C SER A 244 0.48 21.23 -6.59
N VAL A 245 1.05 20.03 -6.62
CA VAL A 245 2.30 19.73 -7.33
C VAL A 245 2.08 18.58 -8.32
N ALA A 246 2.28 18.81 -9.62
CA ALA A 246 2.31 17.77 -10.64
C ALA A 246 3.76 17.46 -11.04
N ILE A 247 4.21 16.21 -10.87
CA ILE A 247 5.59 15.79 -11.17
C ILE A 247 5.59 14.78 -12.31
N GLY A 248 6.20 15.14 -13.44
CA GLY A 248 6.34 14.30 -14.63
C GLY A 248 5.35 14.65 -15.75
N ALA A 249 5.74 14.33 -16.99
CA ALA A 249 4.93 14.58 -18.18
C ALA A 249 3.57 13.87 -18.12
N GLY A 250 2.48 14.59 -18.33
CA GLY A 250 1.13 14.02 -18.25
C GLY A 250 0.65 13.67 -16.83
N SER A 251 1.40 14.03 -15.79
CA SER A 251 0.86 14.05 -14.43
C SER A 251 -0.19 15.14 -14.31
N VAL A 252 -1.31 14.84 -13.65
CA VAL A 252 -2.42 15.78 -13.47
C VAL A 252 -2.79 15.76 -12.00
N THR A 253 -2.84 16.94 -11.36
CA THR A 253 -3.39 17.03 -10.02
C THR A 253 -4.91 16.96 -10.07
N GLY A 254 -5.51 16.21 -9.15
CA GLY A 254 -6.94 16.19 -8.85
C GLY A 254 -7.33 17.30 -7.89
N ALA A 255 -8.64 17.54 -7.78
CA ALA A 255 -9.17 18.50 -6.81
C ALA A 255 -8.74 18.10 -5.39
N ALA A 256 -8.60 19.10 -4.51
CA ALA A 256 -8.47 18.83 -3.07
C ALA A 256 -9.55 17.81 -2.69
N ALA A 257 -9.13 16.67 -2.13
CA ALA A 257 -10.06 15.58 -1.86
C ALA A 257 -11.24 16.15 -1.04
N PRO A 258 -12.50 15.89 -1.44
CA PRO A 258 -13.64 16.41 -0.71
C PRO A 258 -13.50 15.98 0.76
N THR A 259 -13.77 16.92 1.68
CA THR A 259 -13.85 16.63 3.11
C THR A 259 -14.93 15.59 3.34
N GLY A 260 -14.53 14.32 3.32
CA GLY A 260 -15.39 13.18 3.49
C GLY A 260 -14.61 12.14 4.27
N THR A 261 -15.30 11.47 5.19
CA THR A 261 -14.79 10.48 6.15
C THR A 261 -14.23 9.19 5.50
N GLY A 262 -13.95 9.21 4.19
CA GLY A 262 -13.54 8.06 3.39
C GLY A 262 -12.05 7.72 3.43
N TYR A 263 -11.19 8.60 3.95
CA TYR A 263 -9.82 8.23 4.29
C TYR A 263 -9.76 7.78 5.75
N LEU A 264 -9.32 6.53 5.96
CA LEU A 264 -9.40 5.72 7.17
C LEU A 264 -8.66 6.29 8.41
N THR A 265 -8.24 7.55 8.41
CA THR A 265 -7.43 8.17 9.45
C THR A 265 -8.19 9.20 10.29
N GLY A 266 -9.45 9.49 9.98
CA GLY A 266 -10.28 10.45 10.74
C GLY A 266 -9.77 11.89 10.73
N SER A 267 -8.78 12.22 9.90
CA SER A 267 -8.23 13.56 9.74
C SER A 267 -8.83 14.28 8.53
N ALA A 268 -8.90 15.61 8.59
CA ALA A 268 -9.37 16.43 7.48
C ALA A 268 -8.51 16.20 6.22
N ALA A 269 -9.17 16.16 5.06
CA ALA A 269 -8.48 16.03 3.78
C ALA A 269 -7.49 17.19 3.58
N PRO A 270 -6.27 16.92 3.08
CA PRO A 270 -5.31 17.98 2.80
C PRO A 270 -5.84 18.92 1.73
N LEU A 271 -5.49 20.22 1.85
CA LEU A 271 -5.91 21.27 0.92
C LEU A 271 -5.34 21.11 -0.50
N SER A 272 -4.35 20.24 -0.70
CA SER A 272 -3.64 20.05 -1.95
C SER A 272 -2.98 18.66 -2.00
N GLU A 273 -2.53 18.24 -3.18
CA GLU A 273 -1.83 16.97 -3.39
C GLU A 273 -0.55 17.11 -4.22
N VAL A 274 0.32 16.12 -4.09
CA VAL A 274 1.43 15.88 -5.02
C VAL A 274 1.06 14.71 -5.93
N SER A 275 0.79 15.00 -7.20
CA SER A 275 0.48 13.99 -8.20
C SER A 275 1.72 13.63 -9.02
N VAL A 276 2.06 12.35 -9.03
CA VAL A 276 3.12 11.78 -9.87
C VAL A 276 2.56 11.07 -11.10
N GLY A 277 1.28 11.23 -11.43
CA GLY A 277 0.60 10.45 -12.47
C GLY A 277 -0.77 11.01 -12.85
N SER A 278 -1.57 10.17 -13.49
CA SER A 278 -2.99 10.42 -13.74
C SER A 278 -3.81 9.18 -13.40
N SER A 279 -5.14 9.28 -13.47
CA SER A 279 -6.04 8.13 -13.25
C SER A 279 -5.79 6.96 -14.21
N THR A 280 -5.20 7.22 -15.39
CA THR A 280 -4.89 6.20 -16.41
C THR A 280 -3.39 5.96 -16.59
N ALA A 281 -2.53 6.80 -16.01
CA ALA A 281 -1.08 6.71 -16.10
C ALA A 281 -0.44 6.81 -14.71
N LEU A 282 -0.54 5.72 -13.95
CA LEU A 282 0.11 5.59 -12.64
C LEU A 282 1.63 5.39 -12.80
N ARG A 283 2.40 5.81 -11.79
CA ARG A 283 3.85 5.61 -11.76
C ARG A 283 4.26 4.86 -10.51
N ARG A 284 5.31 4.04 -10.65
CA ARG A 284 6.02 3.47 -9.50
C ARG A 284 6.93 4.54 -8.91
N ILE A 285 6.88 4.68 -7.58
CA ILE A 285 7.85 5.47 -6.83
C ILE A 285 8.86 4.48 -6.24
N THR A 286 10.11 4.54 -6.70
CA THR A 286 11.19 3.63 -6.27
C THR A 286 12.18 4.35 -5.36
N ASN A 287 12.95 3.59 -4.58
CA ASN A 287 13.91 4.13 -3.60
C ASN A 287 13.25 4.93 -2.46
N VAL A 288 12.03 4.54 -2.09
CA VAL A 288 11.33 5.05 -0.91
C VAL A 288 11.80 4.24 0.30
N ALA A 289 12.34 4.90 1.31
CA ALA A 289 12.67 4.26 2.58
C ALA A 289 11.41 3.81 3.31
N ASP A 290 11.56 2.84 4.21
CA ASP A 290 10.48 2.37 5.06
C ASP A 290 9.90 3.51 5.90
N GLY A 291 8.57 3.62 5.93
CA GLY A 291 7.85 4.62 6.68
C GLY A 291 8.04 4.45 8.19
N SER A 292 8.35 5.53 8.88
CA SER A 292 8.62 5.54 10.33
C SER A 292 7.51 6.19 11.15
N ALA A 293 6.73 7.09 10.52
CA ALA A 293 5.59 7.79 11.11
C ALA A 293 4.25 7.33 10.48
N PRO A 294 3.11 7.56 11.14
CA PRO A 294 1.81 7.05 10.68
C PRO A 294 1.33 7.60 9.32
N GLN A 295 1.89 8.71 8.84
CA GLN A 295 1.55 9.34 7.56
C GLN A 295 2.58 9.06 6.45
N ASP A 296 3.64 8.31 6.75
CA ASP A 296 4.65 7.97 5.76
C ASP A 296 4.12 6.95 4.75
N ALA A 297 4.73 6.90 3.56
CA ALA A 297 4.46 5.84 2.61
C ALA A 297 4.94 4.48 3.14
N VAL A 298 4.09 3.46 3.05
CA VAL A 298 4.46 2.08 3.42
C VAL A 298 5.13 1.41 2.22
N THR A 299 6.31 0.83 2.43
CA THR A 299 6.98 0.05 1.38
C THR A 299 6.44 -1.38 1.29
N VAL A 300 6.70 -2.06 0.18
CA VAL A 300 6.35 -3.48 0.02
C VAL A 300 7.03 -4.36 1.08
N ALA A 301 8.25 -3.99 1.51
CA ALA A 301 8.97 -4.72 2.56
C ALA A 301 8.25 -4.64 3.91
N GLN A 302 7.82 -3.45 4.34
CA GLN A 302 7.06 -3.28 5.57
C GLN A 302 5.72 -4.01 5.52
N LEU A 303 4.99 -3.90 4.39
CA LEU A 303 3.73 -4.62 4.21
C LEU A 303 3.94 -6.14 4.29
N SER A 304 4.99 -6.67 3.66
CA SER A 304 5.29 -8.10 3.70
C SER A 304 5.64 -8.58 5.11
N THR A 305 6.36 -7.77 5.89
CA THR A 305 6.71 -8.08 7.29
C THR A 305 5.47 -8.09 8.19
N GLY A 306 4.59 -7.08 8.04
CA GLY A 306 3.31 -7.04 8.74
C GLY A 306 2.43 -8.24 8.40
N MET A 307 2.27 -8.55 7.11
CA MET A 307 1.47 -9.69 6.65
C MET A 307 2.05 -11.05 7.08
N SER A 308 3.38 -11.18 7.13
CA SER A 308 4.04 -12.37 7.66
C SER A 308 3.76 -12.54 9.15
N THR A 309 3.80 -11.47 9.92
CA THR A 309 3.47 -11.50 11.37
C THR A 309 2.03 -11.94 11.59
N THR A 310 1.09 -11.39 10.81
CA THR A 310 -0.32 -11.80 10.85
C THR A 310 -0.50 -13.27 10.47
N THR A 311 0.17 -13.73 9.41
CA THR A 311 0.10 -15.13 8.95
C THR A 311 0.62 -16.09 10.02
N SER A 312 1.72 -15.75 10.69
CA SER A 312 2.25 -16.53 11.82
C SER A 312 1.27 -16.59 12.98
N ALA A 313 0.66 -15.46 13.37
CA ALA A 313 -0.31 -15.42 14.45
C ALA A 313 -1.54 -16.30 14.17
N ILE A 314 -2.05 -16.28 12.93
CA ILE A 314 -3.15 -17.15 12.48
C ILE A 314 -2.74 -18.62 12.55
N SER A 315 -1.52 -18.95 12.12
CA SER A 315 -1.01 -20.32 12.14
C SER A 315 -0.86 -20.85 13.57
N SER A 316 -0.36 -20.02 14.49
CA SER A 316 -0.29 -20.33 15.92
C SER A 316 -1.68 -20.56 16.51
N LEU A 317 -2.63 -19.67 16.22
CA LEU A 317 -4.01 -19.82 16.71
C LEU A 317 -4.65 -21.12 16.18
N SER A 318 -4.50 -21.41 14.89
CA SER A 318 -5.00 -22.65 14.28
C SER A 318 -4.41 -23.90 14.95
N SER A 319 -3.10 -23.90 15.20
CA SER A 319 -2.41 -25.00 15.88
C SER A 319 -2.89 -25.16 17.33
N SER A 320 -3.01 -24.07 18.08
CA SER A 320 -3.53 -24.10 19.46
C SER A 320 -4.97 -24.58 19.53
N THR A 321 -5.84 -24.13 18.62
CA THR A 321 -7.22 -24.61 18.55
C THR A 321 -7.28 -26.10 18.20
N SER A 322 -6.51 -26.56 17.20
CA SER A 322 -6.51 -27.97 16.79
C SER A 322 -6.03 -28.92 17.89
N THR A 323 -4.97 -28.55 18.61
CA THR A 323 -4.41 -29.31 19.74
C THR A 323 -5.36 -29.30 20.94
N GLY A 324 -5.98 -28.15 21.24
CA GLY A 324 -7.01 -28.02 22.26
C GLY A 324 -8.22 -28.91 21.98
N LEU A 325 -8.73 -28.91 20.74
CA LEU A 325 -9.85 -29.75 20.33
C LEU A 325 -9.49 -31.25 20.38
N SER A 326 -8.27 -31.61 19.95
CA SER A 326 -7.79 -33.00 20.00
C SER A 326 -7.65 -33.52 21.43
N SER A 327 -7.17 -32.67 22.34
CA SER A 327 -7.06 -33.00 23.78
C SER A 327 -8.42 -33.15 24.43
N ALA A 328 -9.36 -32.26 24.11
CA ALA A 328 -10.75 -32.35 24.57
C ALA A 328 -11.40 -33.65 24.06
N ASN A 329 -11.26 -33.96 22.77
CA ASN A 329 -11.76 -35.20 22.18
C ASN A 329 -11.18 -36.46 22.84
N SER A 330 -9.87 -36.47 23.12
CA SER A 330 -9.20 -37.59 23.80
C SER A 330 -9.68 -37.75 25.25
N SER A 331 -9.90 -36.65 25.96
CA SER A 331 -10.44 -36.65 27.32
C SER A 331 -11.87 -37.18 27.35
N ILE A 332 -12.70 -36.75 26.40
CA ILE A 332 -14.08 -37.26 26.23
C ILE A 332 -14.07 -38.75 25.91
N GLY A 333 -13.20 -39.21 25.00
CA GLY A 333 -13.05 -40.63 24.67
C GLY A 333 -12.60 -41.48 25.86
N SER A 334 -11.64 -40.97 26.65
CA SER A 334 -11.16 -41.63 27.87
C SER A 334 -12.24 -41.72 28.94
N LEU A 335 -13.00 -40.63 29.13
CA LEU A 335 -14.13 -40.59 30.05
C LEU A 335 -15.22 -41.56 29.62
N SER A 336 -15.59 -41.55 28.33
CA SER A 336 -16.56 -42.50 27.76
C SER A 336 -16.14 -43.95 27.99
N THR A 337 -14.86 -44.26 27.75
CA THR A 337 -14.32 -45.62 27.96
C THR A 337 -14.38 -46.01 29.44
N SER A 338 -13.88 -45.16 30.35
CA SER A 338 -13.93 -45.41 31.80
C SER A 338 -15.34 -45.56 32.34
N THR A 339 -16.29 -44.74 31.87
CA THR A 339 -17.70 -44.88 32.26
C THR A 339 -18.29 -46.20 31.75
N SER A 340 -17.99 -46.61 30.52
CA SER A 340 -18.49 -47.87 29.95
C SER A 340 -17.94 -49.12 30.66
N THR A 341 -16.64 -49.12 31.01
CA THR A 341 -16.00 -50.23 31.73
C THR A 341 -16.45 -50.26 33.20
N GLY A 342 -16.60 -49.10 33.83
CA GLY A 342 -17.17 -48.95 35.17
C GLY A 342 -18.60 -49.51 35.24
N LEU A 343 -19.47 -49.14 34.31
CA LEU A 343 -20.83 -49.69 34.23
C LEU A 343 -20.82 -51.21 33.97
N SER A 344 -19.99 -51.71 33.06
CA SER A 344 -19.91 -53.16 32.80
C SER A 344 -19.44 -53.96 34.01
N SER A 345 -18.46 -53.42 34.75
CA SER A 345 -17.94 -54.06 35.97
C SER A 345 -18.99 -54.07 37.08
N ALA A 346 -19.71 -52.95 37.25
CA ALA A 346 -20.84 -52.87 38.18
C ALA A 346 -21.94 -53.87 37.79
N ASN A 347 -22.32 -53.94 36.51
CA ASN A 347 -23.32 -54.89 36.01
C ASN A 347 -22.90 -56.36 36.24
N SER A 348 -21.62 -56.68 36.02
CA SER A 348 -21.07 -58.03 36.26
C SER A 348 -21.05 -58.39 37.75
N SER A 349 -20.72 -57.43 38.61
CA SER A 349 -20.71 -57.60 40.06
C SER A 349 -22.13 -57.83 40.59
N ILE A 350 -23.10 -57.04 40.11
CA ILE A 350 -24.53 -57.21 40.43
C ILE A 350 -25.02 -58.58 39.97
N SER A 351 -24.67 -59.01 38.75
CA SER A 351 -25.06 -60.33 38.21
C SER A 351 -24.45 -61.48 39.02
N SER A 352 -23.18 -61.35 39.41
CA SER A 352 -22.47 -62.34 40.22
C SER A 352 -23.08 -62.42 41.62
N LEU A 353 -23.37 -61.28 42.25
CA LEU A 353 -24.02 -61.23 43.55
C LEU A 353 -25.43 -61.85 43.48
N SER A 354 -26.21 -61.49 42.46
CA SER A 354 -27.54 -62.05 42.22
C SER A 354 -27.48 -63.58 42.08
N THR A 355 -26.54 -64.09 41.29
CA THR A 355 -26.32 -65.54 41.14
C THR A 355 -25.93 -66.18 42.46
N SER A 356 -24.94 -65.62 43.16
CA SER A 356 -24.45 -66.14 44.44
C SER A 356 -25.55 -66.17 45.51
N THR A 357 -26.32 -65.08 45.64
CA THR A 357 -27.49 -65.02 46.52
C THR A 357 -28.54 -66.06 46.14
N SER A 358 -28.87 -66.22 44.85
CA SER A 358 -29.84 -67.22 44.40
C SER A 358 -29.39 -68.66 44.72
N THR A 359 -28.11 -68.99 44.49
CA THR A 359 -27.54 -70.31 44.80
C THR A 359 -27.47 -70.57 46.31
N GLY A 360 -27.15 -69.54 47.11
CA GLY A 360 -27.17 -69.61 48.56
C GLY A 360 -28.57 -69.86 49.11
N ILE A 361 -29.58 -69.15 48.60
CA ILE A 361 -31.00 -69.38 48.94
C ILE A 361 -31.43 -70.79 48.55
N ASN A 362 -31.09 -71.25 47.35
CA ASN A 362 -31.42 -72.60 46.90
C ASN A 362 -30.73 -73.68 47.76
N SER A 363 -29.45 -73.50 48.08
CA SER A 363 -28.71 -74.41 48.96
C SER A 363 -29.34 -74.46 50.36
N LEU A 364 -29.69 -73.30 50.92
CA LEU A 364 -30.39 -73.24 52.20
C LEU A 364 -31.77 -73.91 52.13
N SER A 365 -32.51 -73.73 51.03
CA SER A 365 -33.78 -74.41 50.78
C SER A 365 -33.64 -75.94 50.74
N THR A 366 -32.63 -76.45 50.02
CA THR A 366 -32.34 -77.91 49.97
C THR A 366 -31.85 -78.46 51.30
N GLY A 367 -30.99 -77.73 52.03
CA GLY A 367 -30.49 -78.12 53.34
C GLY A 367 -31.59 -78.15 54.40
N LEU A 368 -32.49 -77.16 54.38
CA LEU A 368 -33.66 -77.12 55.25
C LEU A 368 -34.63 -78.27 54.92
N SER A 369 -34.85 -78.56 53.64
CA SER A 369 -35.68 -79.70 53.21
C SER A 369 -35.10 -81.03 53.70
N SER A 370 -33.77 -81.22 53.58
CA SER A 370 -33.07 -82.42 54.05
C SER A 370 -33.13 -82.57 55.58
N THR A 371 -32.98 -81.45 56.30
CA THR A 371 -33.14 -81.41 57.76
C THR A 371 -34.57 -81.79 58.15
N ASN A 372 -35.57 -81.23 57.48
CA ASN A 372 -36.98 -81.54 57.72
C ASN A 372 -37.29 -83.03 57.47
N SER A 373 -36.76 -83.61 56.39
CA SER A 373 -36.89 -85.05 56.11
C SER A 373 -36.21 -85.91 57.19
N SER A 374 -35.00 -85.54 57.63
CA SER A 374 -34.28 -86.27 58.67
C SER A 374 -35.01 -86.22 60.02
N VAL A 375 -35.55 -85.06 60.39
CA VAL A 375 -36.39 -84.90 61.58
C VAL A 375 -37.64 -85.76 61.45
N ALA A 376 -38.33 -85.75 60.30
CA ALA A 376 -39.50 -86.61 60.08
C ALA A 376 -39.16 -88.11 60.17
N SER A 377 -38.05 -88.55 59.60
CA SER A 377 -37.57 -89.94 59.70
C SER A 377 -37.17 -90.33 61.12
N LEU A 378 -36.53 -89.43 61.88
CA LEU A 378 -36.19 -89.65 63.28
C LEU A 378 -37.44 -89.70 64.16
N SER A 379 -38.41 -88.82 63.95
CA SER A 379 -39.71 -88.85 64.63
C SER A 379 -40.44 -90.17 64.36
N THR A 380 -40.42 -90.64 63.11
CA THR A 380 -41.01 -91.94 62.72
C THR A 380 -40.25 -93.10 63.36
N SER A 381 -38.92 -93.11 63.29
CA SER A 381 -38.09 -94.17 63.88
C SER A 381 -38.23 -94.26 65.40
N THR A 382 -38.29 -93.10 66.07
CA THR A 382 -38.51 -93.01 67.52
C THR A 382 -39.91 -93.48 67.89
N SER A 383 -40.95 -93.10 67.13
CA SER A 383 -42.31 -93.57 67.38
C SER A 383 -42.46 -95.09 67.16
N THR A 384 -41.87 -95.64 66.09
CA THR A 384 -41.85 -97.09 65.83
C THR A 384 -41.01 -97.85 66.84
N GLY A 385 -39.87 -97.29 67.26
CA GLY A 385 -38.98 -97.87 68.26
C GLY A 385 -39.63 -97.93 69.64
N LEU A 386 -40.26 -96.83 70.07
CA LEU A 386 -41.07 -96.79 71.30
C LEU A 386 -42.24 -97.77 71.24
N SER A 387 -42.95 -97.82 70.11
CA SER A 387 -44.05 -98.77 69.91
C SER A 387 -43.57 -100.23 70.03
N SER A 388 -42.44 -100.57 69.38
CA SER A 388 -41.84 -101.92 69.43
C SER A 388 -41.35 -102.28 70.84
N ALA A 389 -40.72 -101.34 71.54
CA ALA A 389 -40.31 -101.53 72.93
C ALA A 389 -41.54 -101.76 73.83
N ASN A 390 -42.60 -100.97 73.65
CA ASN A 390 -43.86 -101.13 74.38
C ASN A 390 -44.50 -102.51 74.13
N SER A 391 -44.54 -102.98 72.88
CA SER A 391 -45.01 -104.32 72.53
C SER A 391 -44.15 -105.44 73.12
N SER A 392 -42.82 -105.26 73.14
CA SER A 392 -41.89 -106.22 73.73
C SER A 392 -42.05 -106.30 75.24
N ILE A 393 -42.19 -105.15 75.92
CA ILE A 393 -42.47 -105.06 77.36
C ILE A 393 -43.81 -105.73 77.69
N SER A 394 -44.84 -105.48 76.89
CA SER A 394 -46.14 -106.13 77.04
C SER A 394 -46.04 -107.64 76.87
N SER A 395 -45.34 -108.10 75.83
CA SER A 395 -45.13 -109.54 75.56
C SER A 395 -44.33 -110.22 76.68
N LEU A 396 -43.26 -109.58 77.17
CA LEU A 396 -42.47 -110.07 78.29
C LEU A 396 -43.30 -110.09 79.59
N SER A 397 -44.10 -109.06 79.84
CA SER A 397 -45.03 -109.00 80.97
C SER A 397 -46.01 -110.17 80.93
N THR A 398 -46.62 -110.45 79.77
CA THR A 398 -47.49 -111.62 79.54
C THR A 398 -46.73 -112.94 79.70
N SER A 399 -45.53 -113.06 79.15
CA SER A 399 -44.72 -114.29 79.24
C SER A 399 -44.25 -114.56 80.68
N THR A 400 -43.93 -113.52 81.43
CA THR A 400 -43.52 -113.63 82.85
C THR A 400 -44.73 -113.96 83.72
N SER A 401 -45.90 -113.34 83.48
CA SER A 401 -47.12 -113.66 84.24
C SER A 401 -47.61 -115.08 83.97
N THR A 402 -47.59 -115.54 82.71
CA THR A 402 -47.90 -116.93 82.35
C THR A 402 -46.88 -117.90 82.93
N GLY A 403 -45.57 -117.60 82.84
CA GLY A 403 -44.51 -118.40 83.45
C GLY A 403 -44.65 -118.53 84.98
N ILE A 404 -44.96 -117.44 85.68
CA ILE A 404 -45.23 -117.45 87.13
C ILE A 404 -46.48 -118.28 87.42
N ASN A 405 -47.55 -118.15 86.62
CA ASN A 405 -48.77 -118.94 86.80
C ASN A 405 -48.55 -120.45 86.55
N SER A 406 -47.76 -120.80 85.54
CA SER A 406 -47.34 -122.18 85.27
C SER A 406 -46.45 -122.74 86.39
N LEU A 407 -45.54 -121.94 86.94
CA LEU A 407 -44.73 -122.35 88.09
C LEU A 407 -45.57 -122.49 89.36
N SER A 408 -46.53 -121.59 89.58
CA SER A 408 -47.53 -121.64 90.65
C SER A 408 -48.34 -122.94 90.59
N THR A 409 -48.86 -123.30 89.41
CA THR A 409 -49.62 -124.53 89.20
C THR A 409 -48.75 -125.79 89.23
N GLY A 410 -47.52 -125.73 88.72
CA GLY A 410 -46.55 -126.83 88.82
C GLY A 410 -46.13 -127.10 90.26
N LEU A 411 -45.91 -126.05 91.06
CA LEU A 411 -45.58 -126.17 92.48
C LEU A 411 -46.79 -126.65 93.29
N SER A 412 -48.01 -126.21 92.98
CA SER A 412 -49.22 -126.73 93.63
C SER A 412 -49.41 -128.22 93.32
N SER A 413 -49.18 -128.63 92.08
CA SER A 413 -49.23 -130.04 91.66
C SER A 413 -48.16 -130.87 92.39
N THR A 414 -46.92 -130.37 92.46
CA THR A 414 -45.83 -131.03 93.21
C THR A 414 -46.17 -131.14 94.70
N ASN A 415 -46.71 -130.08 95.29
CA ASN A 415 -47.16 -130.07 96.68
C ASN A 415 -48.29 -131.10 96.91
N SER A 416 -49.26 -131.20 96.00
CA SER A 416 -50.31 -132.22 96.04
C SER A 416 -49.75 -133.65 95.87
N SER A 417 -48.78 -133.85 94.98
CA SER A 417 -48.11 -135.15 94.81
C SER A 417 -47.32 -135.55 96.06
N VAL A 418 -46.56 -134.63 96.66
CA VAL A 418 -45.84 -134.87 97.93
C VAL A 418 -46.83 -135.17 99.06
N ALA A 419 -47.93 -134.43 99.17
CA ALA A 419 -48.99 -134.73 100.12
C ALA A 419 -49.57 -136.14 99.91
N SER A 420 -49.90 -136.50 98.66
CA SER A 420 -50.44 -137.83 98.32
C SER A 420 -49.45 -138.98 98.57
N LEU A 421 -48.16 -138.76 98.33
CA LEU A 421 -47.09 -139.71 98.64
C LEU A 421 -46.90 -139.85 100.15
N SER A 422 -47.01 -138.74 100.90
CA SER A 422 -46.98 -138.75 102.37
C SER A 422 -48.15 -139.56 102.94
N THR A 423 -49.36 -139.41 102.38
CA THR A 423 -50.52 -140.22 102.74
C THR A 423 -50.38 -141.69 102.30
N SER A 424 -49.84 -141.96 101.12
CA SER A 424 -49.62 -143.34 100.63
C SER A 424 -48.57 -144.07 101.44
N THR A 425 -47.52 -143.36 101.88
CA THR A 425 -46.47 -143.93 102.75
C THR A 425 -46.99 -144.16 104.16
N SER A 426 -47.82 -143.26 104.71
CA SER A 426 -48.43 -143.45 106.04
C SER A 426 -49.44 -144.60 106.07
N THR A 427 -50.25 -144.76 105.02
CA THR A 427 -51.20 -145.88 104.87
C THR A 427 -50.51 -147.20 104.53
N GLY A 428 -49.44 -147.17 103.74
CA GLY A 428 -48.60 -148.33 103.46
C GLY A 428 -47.91 -148.86 104.72
N LEU A 429 -47.32 -147.99 105.54
CA LEU A 429 -46.73 -148.38 106.83
C LEU A 429 -47.78 -148.88 107.82
N SER A 430 -48.97 -148.26 107.89
CA SER A 430 -50.03 -148.73 108.80
C SER A 430 -50.56 -150.10 108.40
N SER A 431 -50.65 -150.37 107.09
CA SER A 431 -51.07 -151.68 106.55
C SER A 431 -50.03 -152.76 106.84
N ALA A 432 -48.73 -152.48 106.62
CA ALA A 432 -47.65 -153.41 106.96
C ALA A 432 -47.57 -153.71 108.47
N ASN A 433 -47.76 -152.69 109.31
CA ASN A 433 -47.81 -152.85 110.76
C ASN A 433 -49.01 -153.71 111.22
N SER A 434 -50.14 -153.63 110.52
CA SER A 434 -51.35 -154.41 110.82
C SER A 434 -51.20 -155.88 110.41
N SER A 435 -50.54 -156.16 109.27
CA SER A 435 -50.30 -157.53 108.79
C SER A 435 -49.33 -158.31 109.68
N ILE A 436 -48.30 -157.66 110.24
CA ILE A 436 -47.33 -158.31 111.14
C ILE A 436 -47.98 -158.76 112.46
N SER A 437 -48.96 -158.02 112.99
CA SER A 437 -49.69 -158.43 114.21
C SER A 437 -50.63 -159.62 114.00
N SER A 438 -51.00 -159.96 112.76
CA SER A 438 -51.99 -161.00 112.46
C SER A 438 -51.43 -162.42 112.28
N LEU A 439 -50.10 -162.59 112.33
CA LEU A 439 -49.40 -163.84 112.00
C LEU A 439 -48.91 -164.66 113.21
N SER A 440 -49.45 -164.44 114.41
CA SER A 440 -49.11 -165.27 115.58
C SER A 440 -50.31 -165.66 116.44
N PRO A 441 -50.92 -166.85 116.22
CA PRO A 441 -51.59 -167.63 117.26
C PRO A 441 -50.89 -168.97 117.56
N SER A 442 -51.10 -169.38 118.81
CA SER A 442 -50.63 -170.52 119.61
C SER A 442 -50.65 -171.93 119.00
N GLN A 443 -49.62 -172.73 119.32
CA GLN A 443 -49.77 -174.09 119.86
C GLN A 443 -48.78 -174.34 121.02
N SER A 444 -49.18 -175.30 121.86
CA SER A 444 -48.73 -175.73 123.20
C SER A 444 -47.24 -175.88 123.47
#